data_AF-A0A1R1IH13-F1
#
_entry.id   AF-A0A1R1IH13-F1
#
_cell.length_a   1.000
_cell.length_b   1.000
_cell.length_c   1.000
_cell.angle_alpha   90.00
_cell.angle_beta   90.00
_cell.angle_gamma   90.00
#
_symmetry.space_group_name_H-M   'P 1'
#
loop_
_entity.id
_entity.type
_entity.pdbx_description
1 polymer ?
#
loop_
_entity_poly.entity_id
_entity_poly.type
_entity_poly.pdbx_seq_one_letter_code
_entity_poly.pdbx_strand_id
1 'polypeptide(L)'
;MESVSSRLGRRIASDFPDPGSAEEVTRLVARASDSERIQAAIVFAAQGDPREVLRQVELSQVDWRDVLVNGGLENEDWPALLDQQLGR
;
A
#
# COMPACT_ATOMS: atom_id res chain seq x y z
N MET A 1 6.33 14.97 5.76
CA MET A 1 7.40 14.14 5.18
C MET A 1 6.71 12.88 4.73
N GLU A 2 6.46 12.77 3.43
CA GLU A 2 5.80 11.60 2.83
C GLU A 2 6.68 10.38 3.06
N SER A 3 6.23 9.46 3.90
CA SER A 3 6.97 8.25 4.23
C SER A 3 6.01 7.10 4.50
N VAL A 4 6.42 5.89 4.15
CA VAL A 4 5.72 4.68 4.57
C VAL A 4 6.17 4.28 5.96
N SER A 5 5.29 3.64 6.72
CA SER A 5 5.68 3.07 8.01
C SER A 5 6.75 1.98 7.85
N SER A 6 7.54 1.71 8.89
CA SER A 6 8.55 0.66 8.85
C SER A 6 7.96 -0.73 8.60
N ARG A 7 6.74 -1.00 9.08
CA ARG A 7 6.06 -2.27 8.84
C ARG A 7 5.58 -2.42 7.39
N LEU A 8 5.05 -1.35 6.80
CA LEU A 8 4.67 -1.36 5.39
C LEU A 8 5.90 -1.44 4.47
N GLY A 9 6.99 -0.73 4.81
CA GLY A 9 8.25 -0.82 4.07
C GLY A 9 8.83 -2.24 4.02
N ARG A 10 8.76 -2.98 5.14
CA ARG A 10 9.15 -4.42 5.17
C ARG A 10 8.27 -5.26 4.24
N ARG A 11 6.96 -5.01 4.24
CA ARG A 11 6.03 -5.71 3.35
C ARG A 11 6.32 -5.42 1.88
N ILE A 12 6.53 -4.15 1.52
CA ILE A 12 6.91 -3.75 0.15
C ILE A 12 8.21 -4.46 -0.27
N ALA A 13 9.23 -4.48 0.58
CA ALA A 13 10.48 -5.18 0.27
C ALA A 13 10.31 -6.69 0.05
N SER A 14 9.34 -7.30 0.74
CA SER A 14 9.01 -8.73 0.57
C SER A 14 8.23 -8.99 -0.71
N ASP A 15 7.26 -8.14 -1.06
CA ASP A 15 6.36 -8.34 -2.20
C ASP A 15 7.00 -7.97 -3.53
N PHE A 16 8.01 -7.09 -3.52
CA PHE A 16 8.71 -6.58 -4.71
C PHE A 16 10.23 -6.81 -4.62
N PRO A 17 10.70 -8.07 -4.76
CA PRO A 17 12.10 -8.45 -4.51
C PRO A 17 13.07 -8.02 -5.62
N ASP A 18 12.56 -7.61 -6.78
CA ASP A 18 13.39 -7.21 -7.91
C ASP A 18 14.22 -5.95 -7.59
N PRO A 19 15.48 -5.87 -8.05
CA PRO A 19 16.36 -4.75 -7.75
C PRO A 19 15.74 -3.39 -8.11
N GLY A 20 15.61 -2.52 -7.10
CA GLY A 20 15.06 -1.17 -7.24
C GLY A 20 13.53 -1.08 -7.21
N SER A 21 12.80 -2.20 -7.38
CA SER A 21 11.34 -2.19 -7.41
C SER A 21 10.73 -1.79 -6.06
N ALA A 22 11.24 -2.32 -4.94
CA ALA A 22 10.75 -1.94 -3.61
C ALA A 22 10.94 -0.44 -3.30
N GLU A 23 12.05 0.16 -3.74
CA GLU A 23 12.31 1.59 -3.56
C GLU A 23 11.36 2.44 -4.40
N GLU A 24 11.09 2.02 -5.64
CA GLU A 24 10.14 2.69 -6.53
C GLU A 24 8.72 2.62 -5.97
N VAL A 25 8.25 1.43 -5.58
CA VAL A 25 6.93 1.25 -4.96
C VAL A 25 6.82 2.08 -3.68
N THR A 26 7.86 2.09 -2.84
CA THR A 26 7.88 2.93 -1.63
C THR A 26 7.67 4.41 -1.95
N ARG A 27 8.36 4.94 -2.97
CA ARG A 27 8.21 6.34 -3.39
C ARG A 27 6.81 6.63 -3.94
N LEU A 28 6.26 5.72 -4.75
CA LEU A 28 4.93 5.88 -5.33
C LEU A 28 3.84 5.90 -4.25
N VAL A 29 3.88 4.92 -3.34
CA VAL A 29 2.91 4.76 -2.27
C VAL A 29 2.99 5.91 -1.27
N ALA A 30 4.19 6.34 -0.87
CA ALA A 30 4.37 7.48 0.04
C ALA A 30 3.78 8.78 -0.53
N ARG A 31 3.92 9.00 -1.84
CA ARG A 31 3.38 10.18 -2.53
C ARG A 31 1.87 10.13 -2.75
N ALA A 32 1.29 8.93 -2.78
CA ALA A 32 -0.14 8.76 -3.05
C ALA A 32 -1.01 9.21 -1.87
N SER A 33 -0.54 9.03 -0.63
CA SER A 33 -1.26 9.40 0.59
C SER A 33 -0.33 9.41 1.80
N ASP A 34 -0.61 10.25 2.79
CA ASP A 34 0.00 10.17 4.14
C ASP A 34 -0.67 9.13 5.05
N SER A 35 -1.78 8.52 4.61
CA SER A 35 -2.52 7.53 5.39
C SER A 35 -1.95 6.12 5.17
N GLU A 36 -1.42 5.51 6.23
CA GLU A 36 -0.96 4.10 6.18
C GLU A 36 -2.05 3.15 5.69
N ARG A 37 -3.33 3.42 6.01
CA ARG A 37 -4.46 2.60 5.55
C ARG A 37 -4.58 2.60 4.03
N ILE A 38 -4.52 3.78 3.40
CA ILE A 38 -4.60 3.90 1.94
C ILE A 38 -3.33 3.34 1.30
N GLN A 39 -2.15 3.66 1.86
CA GLN A 39 -0.87 3.14 1.39
C GLN A 39 -0.84 1.60 1.39
N ALA A 40 -1.29 0.97 2.48
CA ALA A 40 -1.36 -0.48 2.61
C ALA A 40 -2.38 -1.08 1.65
N ALA A 41 -3.54 -0.44 1.47
CA ALA A 41 -4.55 -0.90 0.53
C ALA A 41 -4.01 -0.97 -0.92
N ILE A 42 -3.22 0.03 -1.34
CA ILE A 42 -2.53 0.03 -2.64
C ILE A 42 -1.61 -1.20 -2.77
N VAL A 43 -0.77 -1.45 -1.74
CA VAL A 43 0.19 -2.57 -1.75
C VAL A 43 -0.54 -3.92 -1.73
N PHE A 44 -1.61 -4.05 -0.94
CA PHE A 44 -2.39 -5.27 -0.83
C PHE A 44 -3.15 -5.57 -2.12
N ALA A 45 -3.78 -4.57 -2.74
CA ALA A 45 -4.44 -4.75 -4.04
C ALA A 45 -3.45 -5.16 -5.14
N ALA A 46 -2.19 -4.69 -5.06
CA ALA A 46 -1.17 -4.98 -6.05
C ALA A 46 -0.66 -6.42 -6.08
N GLN A 47 -0.73 -7.18 -4.98
CA GLN A 47 -0.32 -8.59 -4.92
C GLN A 47 1.08 -8.85 -5.53
N GLY A 48 2.01 -7.90 -5.38
CA GLY A 48 3.37 -7.98 -5.93
C GLY A 48 3.53 -7.55 -7.40
N ASP A 49 2.50 -7.03 -8.06
CA ASP A 49 2.59 -6.46 -9.42
C ASP A 49 2.82 -4.94 -9.39
N PRO A 50 4.00 -4.43 -9.80
CA PRO A 50 4.29 -2.99 -9.83
C PRO A 50 3.36 -2.18 -10.73
N ARG A 51 2.82 -2.79 -11.80
CA ARG A 51 1.86 -2.11 -12.67
C ARG A 51 0.54 -1.90 -11.97
N GLU A 52 0.15 -2.83 -11.09
CA GLU A 52 -1.06 -2.66 -10.29
C GLU A 52 -0.86 -1.62 -9.19
N VAL A 53 0.34 -1.48 -8.62
CA VAL A 53 0.65 -0.34 -7.73
C VAL A 53 0.33 0.98 -8.41
N LEU A 54 0.81 1.19 -9.64
CA LEU A 54 0.55 2.43 -10.39
C LEU A 54 -0.95 2.67 -10.61
N ARG A 55 -1.70 1.63 -11.02
CA ARG A 55 -3.15 1.74 -11.23
C ARG A 55 -3.88 2.11 -9.94
N GLN A 56 -3.51 1.52 -8.80
CA GLN A 56 -4.14 1.80 -7.51
C GLN A 56 -3.72 3.18 -6.94
N VAL A 57 -2.51 3.65 -7.22
CA VAL A 57 -2.08 5.03 -6.92
C VAL A 57 -2.90 6.04 -7.71
N GLU A 58 -3.10 5.82 -9.01
CA GLU A 58 -3.96 6.69 -9.83
C GLU A 58 -5.41 6.68 -9.33
N LEU A 59 -5.95 5.49 -9.01
CA LEU A 59 -7.28 5.34 -8.45
C LEU A 59 -7.42 6.06 -7.11
N SER A 60 -6.40 6.07 -6.25
CA SER A 60 -6.47 6.74 -4.95
C SER A 60 -6.65 8.25 -5.04
N GLN A 61 -6.21 8.85 -6.16
CA GLN A 61 -6.41 10.28 -6.42
C GLN A 61 -7.83 10.60 -6.90
N VAL A 62 -8.53 9.60 -7.47
CA VAL A 62 -9.90 9.74 -8.00
C VAL A 62 -10.91 9.35 -6.92
N ASP A 63 -10.80 8.13 -6.39
CA ASP A 63 -11.62 7.62 -5.29
C ASP A 63 -10.81 6.69 -4.38
N TRP A 64 -10.34 7.23 -3.26
CA TRP A 64 -9.60 6.47 -2.26
C TRP A 64 -10.45 5.36 -1.62
N ARG A 65 -11.79 5.44 -1.63
CA ARG A 65 -12.63 4.39 -1.05
C ARG A 65 -12.57 3.11 -1.88
N ASP A 66 -12.49 3.21 -3.20
CA ASP A 66 -12.36 2.04 -4.07
C ASP A 66 -11.02 1.33 -3.85
N VAL A 67 -9.95 2.09 -3.61
CA VAL A 67 -8.65 1.52 -3.24
C VAL A 67 -8.75 0.74 -1.92
N LEU A 68 -9.47 1.28 -0.93
CA LEU A 68 -9.69 0.56 0.33
C LEU A 68 -10.44 -0.76 0.12
N VAL A 69 -11.46 -0.78 -0.74
CA VAL A 69 -12.19 -2.01 -1.08
C VAL A 69 -11.28 -3.00 -1.78
N ASN A 70 -10.51 -2.55 -2.77
CA ASN A 70 -9.56 -3.42 -3.50
C ASN A 70 -8.49 -4.03 -2.58
N GLY A 71 -8.05 -3.26 -1.59
CA GLY A 71 -7.08 -3.69 -0.59
C GLY A 71 -7.67 -4.46 0.59
N GLY A 72 -9.00 -4.64 0.66
CA GLY A 72 -9.69 -5.30 1.76
C GLY A 72 -9.61 -4.56 3.10
N LEU A 73 -9.56 -3.23 3.05
CA LEU A 73 -9.43 -2.33 4.21
C LEU A 73 -10.57 -1.31 4.27
N GLU A 74 -11.75 -1.59 3.71
CA GLU A 74 -12.90 -0.69 3.64
C GLU A 74 -13.68 -0.57 4.95
N ASN A 75 -13.70 -1.64 5.75
CA ASN A 75 -14.48 -1.73 6.98
C ASN A 75 -13.73 -1.19 8.21
N GLU A 76 -14.40 -1.09 9.36
CA GLU A 76 -13.86 -0.51 10.60
C GLU A 76 -12.80 -1.38 11.30
N ASP A 77 -12.71 -2.66 10.95
CA ASP A 77 -11.74 -3.63 11.47
C ASP A 77 -10.34 -3.52 10.81
N TRP A 78 -10.17 -2.59 9.87
CA TRP A 78 -8.90 -2.32 9.18
C TRP A 78 -7.66 -2.22 10.10
N PRO A 79 -7.70 -1.66 11.33
CA PRO A 79 -6.50 -1.62 12.17
C PRO A 79 -6.03 -3.01 12.57
N ALA A 80 -6.97 -3.93 12.86
CA ALA A 80 -6.65 -5.30 13.21
C ALA A 80 -6.10 -6.08 11.99
N LEU A 81 -6.62 -5.81 10.80
CA LEU A 81 -6.10 -6.39 9.55
C LEU A 81 -4.69 -5.92 9.24
N LEU A 82 -4.37 -4.63 9.45
CA LEU A 82 -3.00 -4.14 9.31
C LEU A 82 -2.05 -4.82 10.28
N ASP A 83 -2.42 -4.94 11.56
CA ASP A 83 -1.62 -5.66 12.56
C ASP A 83 -1.40 -7.13 12.17
N GLN A 84 -2.41 -7.78 11.59
CA GLN A 84 -2.32 -9.17 11.11
C GLN A 84 -1.38 -9.31 9.90
N GLN A 85 -1.49 -8.43 8.91
CA GLN A 85 -0.77 -8.54 7.64
C GLN A 85 0.66 -7.97 7.68
N LEU A 86 0.89 -6.94 8.48
CA LEU A 86 2.16 -6.21 8.56
C LEU A 86 2.93 -6.49 9.86
N GLY A 87 2.28 -7.08 10.85
CA GLY A 87 2.77 -7.15 12.21
C GLY A 87 2.63 -5.82 12.97
N ARG A 88 2.94 -5.88 14.27
CA ARG A 88 3.11 -4.71 15.13
C ARG A 88 4.50 -4.10 15.01
#